data_AF-A0A415CHX8-F1
#
_entry.id   AF-A0A415CHX8-F1
#
_cell.length_a   1.000
_cell.length_b   1.000
_cell.length_c   1.000
_cell.angle_alpha   90.00
_cell.angle_beta   90.00
_cell.angle_gamma   90.00
#
_symmetry.space_group_name_H-M   'P 1'
#
loop_
_entity.id
_entity.type
_entity.pdbx_description
1 polymer ?
#
loop_
_entity_poly.entity_id
_entity_poly.type
_entity_poly.pdbx_seq_one_letter_code
_entity_poly.pdbx_strand_id
1 'polypeptide(L)'
;MDLATHTSAMVFYRKERGLSQTEVARAMATTQSAVARLEKRLLTGADVTLSALQRYAEAIGLSIELTLKPVKQRYGIFPSAESAIAAAVHTSACEGRTVPANEVEDLWKMVRGEISRQDLIKKYVAEALAKQEARDRV
;
A
#
# COMPACT_ATOMS: atom_id res chain seq x y z
N MET A 1 4.85 -13.92 -6.75
CA MET A 1 5.98 -14.00 -7.69
C MET A 1 6.78 -12.72 -7.50
N ASP A 2 8.05 -12.84 -7.13
CA ASP A 2 8.89 -11.71 -6.71
C ASP A 2 9.49 -10.97 -7.91
N LEU A 3 9.69 -9.65 -7.78
CA LEU A 3 10.27 -8.80 -8.83
C LEU A 3 11.71 -9.25 -9.15
N ALA A 4 12.48 -9.65 -8.13
CA ALA A 4 13.86 -10.10 -8.29
C ALA A 4 13.98 -11.35 -9.20
N THR A 5 12.98 -12.23 -9.17
CA THR A 5 12.91 -13.39 -10.07
C THR A 5 12.77 -12.96 -11.52
N HIS A 6 11.93 -11.95 -11.79
CA HIS A 6 11.69 -11.46 -13.15
C HIS A 6 12.90 -10.69 -13.69
N THR A 7 13.54 -9.85 -12.88
CA THR A 7 14.72 -9.09 -13.31
C THR A 7 15.90 -10.01 -13.62
N SER A 8 16.10 -11.06 -12.83
CA SER A 8 17.14 -12.06 -13.08
C SER A 8 16.87 -12.86 -14.36
N ALA A 9 15.61 -13.21 -14.64
CA ALA A 9 15.20 -13.94 -15.83
C ALA A 9 15.58 -13.21 -17.13
N MET A 10 15.54 -11.88 -17.15
CA MET A 10 15.97 -11.08 -18.31
C MET A 10 17.46 -11.30 -18.65
N VAL A 11 18.32 -11.44 -17.65
CA VAL A 11 19.76 -11.68 -17.85
C VAL A 11 20.00 -13.09 -18.39
N PHE A 12 19.21 -14.07 -17.96
CA PHE A 12 19.26 -15.42 -18.51
C PHE A 12 18.76 -15.46 -19.96
N TYR A 13 17.65 -14.78 -20.26
CA TYR A 13 17.12 -14.66 -21.62
C TYR A 13 18.15 -14.06 -22.59
N ARG A 14 18.87 -13.01 -22.19
CA ARG A 14 19.99 -12.47 -22.98
C ARG A 14 21.02 -13.54 -23.32
N LYS A 15 21.44 -14.32 -22.31
CA LYS A 15 22.47 -15.37 -22.45
C LYS A 15 22.00 -16.49 -23.37
N GLU A 16 20.74 -16.93 -23.24
CA GLU A 16 20.14 -17.95 -24.09
C GLU A 16 20.07 -17.52 -25.56
N ARG A 17 19.87 -16.22 -25.82
CA ARG A 17 19.92 -15.63 -27.17
C ARG A 17 21.34 -15.40 -27.69
N GLY A 18 22.38 -15.72 -26.91
CA GLY A 18 23.77 -15.54 -27.30
C GLY A 18 24.23 -14.07 -27.42
N LEU A 19 23.44 -13.11 -26.93
CA LEU A 19 23.77 -11.69 -27.01
C LEU A 19 24.89 -11.35 -26.03
N SER A 20 25.96 -10.72 -26.49
CA SER A 20 27.02 -10.18 -25.65
C SER A 20 26.57 -8.90 -24.93
N GLN A 21 27.21 -8.59 -23.80
CA GLN A 21 26.95 -7.32 -23.09
C GLN A 21 27.32 -6.10 -23.94
N THR A 22 28.27 -6.24 -24.86
CA THR A 22 28.68 -5.17 -25.79
C THR A 22 27.60 -4.89 -26.84
N GLU A 23 26.93 -5.92 -27.35
CA GLU A 23 25.80 -5.76 -28.29
C GLU A 23 24.61 -5.09 -27.61
N VAL A 24 24.29 -5.53 -26.39
CA VAL A 24 23.24 -4.88 -25.58
C VAL A 24 23.61 -3.43 -25.26
N ALA A 25 24.87 -3.16 -24.90
CA ALA A 25 25.34 -1.80 -24.65
C ALA A 25 25.18 -0.88 -25.87
N ARG A 26 25.46 -1.40 -27.07
CA ARG A 26 25.25 -0.67 -28.33
C ARG A 26 23.77 -0.37 -28.54
N ALA A 27 22.89 -1.34 -28.34
CA ALA A 27 21.44 -1.15 -28.47
C ALA A 27 20.88 -0.15 -27.45
N MET A 28 21.44 -0.14 -26.23
CA MET A 28 21.06 0.79 -25.16
C MET A 28 21.74 2.18 -25.25
N ALA A 29 22.58 2.42 -26.25
CA ALA A 29 23.43 3.62 -26.37
C ALA A 29 24.24 3.90 -25.08
N THR A 30 24.88 2.87 -24.54
CA THR A 30 25.67 2.94 -23.29
C THR A 30 26.96 2.13 -23.41
N THR A 31 27.70 1.98 -22.30
CA THR A 31 28.95 1.21 -22.26
C THR A 31 28.72 -0.22 -21.78
N GLN A 32 29.59 -1.16 -22.21
CA GLN A 32 29.54 -2.54 -21.72
C GLN A 32 29.67 -2.63 -20.20
N SER A 33 30.50 -1.77 -19.57
CA SER A 33 30.64 -1.72 -18.11
C SER A 33 29.39 -1.19 -17.40
N ALA A 34 28.59 -0.32 -18.04
CA ALA A 34 27.29 0.10 -17.53
C ALA A 34 26.28 -1.05 -17.57
N VAL A 35 26.25 -1.83 -18.67
CA VAL A 35 25.42 -3.04 -18.77
C VAL A 35 25.83 -4.09 -17.74
N ALA A 36 27.13 -4.36 -17.57
CA ALA A 36 27.60 -5.33 -16.58
C ALA A 36 27.20 -4.96 -15.14
N ARG A 37 27.26 -3.66 -14.79
CA ARG A 37 26.77 -3.16 -13.49
C ARG A 37 25.26 -3.30 -13.36
N LEU A 38 24.52 -3.02 -14.42
CA LEU A 38 23.07 -3.20 -14.44
C LEU A 38 22.70 -4.68 -14.22
N GLU A 39 23.30 -5.60 -14.98
CA GLU A 39 23.04 -7.04 -14.83
C GLU A 39 23.36 -7.56 -13.43
N LYS A 40 24.44 -7.06 -12.80
CA LYS A 40 24.72 -7.38 -11.40
C LYS A 40 23.55 -7.00 -10.48
N ARG A 41 22.97 -5.82 -10.65
CA ARG A 41 21.81 -5.37 -9.85
C ARG A 41 20.57 -6.21 -10.12
N LEU A 42 20.32 -6.54 -11.40
CA LEU A 42 19.18 -7.38 -11.81
C LEU A 42 19.26 -8.79 -11.20
N LEU A 43 20.46 -9.36 -11.10
CA LEU A 43 20.73 -10.68 -10.52
C LEU A 43 20.66 -10.69 -8.99
N THR A 44 21.02 -9.59 -8.33
CA THR A 44 20.97 -9.49 -6.87
C THR A 44 19.63 -8.97 -6.33
N GLY A 45 18.68 -8.63 -7.21
CA GLY A 45 17.43 -7.97 -6.83
C GLY A 45 17.63 -6.58 -6.23
N ALA A 46 18.73 -5.89 -6.56
CA ALA A 46 18.94 -4.52 -6.11
C ALA A 46 18.05 -3.56 -6.90
N ASP A 47 17.73 -2.40 -6.32
CA ASP A 47 16.85 -1.41 -6.95
C ASP A 47 17.31 -1.05 -8.36
N VAL A 48 16.39 -0.87 -9.30
CA VAL A 48 16.69 -0.39 -10.66
C VAL A 48 15.56 0.53 -11.10
N THR A 49 15.86 1.56 -11.88
CA THR A 49 14.81 2.43 -12.43
C THR A 49 14.01 1.68 -13.49
N LEU A 50 12.71 1.96 -13.59
CA LEU A 50 11.84 1.40 -14.63
C LEU A 50 12.37 1.71 -16.05
N SER A 51 12.91 2.90 -16.26
CA SER A 51 13.51 3.31 -17.54
C SER A 51 14.74 2.50 -17.92
N ALA A 52 15.51 2.00 -16.96
CA ALA A 52 16.65 1.13 -17.23
C ALA A 52 16.20 -0.31 -17.52
N LEU A 53 15.18 -0.80 -16.79
CA LEU A 53 14.56 -2.10 -17.05
C LEU A 53 13.96 -2.17 -18.45
N GLN A 54 13.18 -1.15 -18.83
CA GLN A 54 12.53 -1.09 -20.13
C GLN A 54 13.56 -1.05 -21.28
N ARG A 55 14.56 -0.17 -21.20
CA ARG A 55 15.62 -0.10 -22.24
C ARG A 55 16.42 -1.40 -22.33
N TYR A 56 16.67 -2.08 -21.21
CA TYR A 56 17.35 -3.37 -21.22
C TYR A 56 16.48 -4.45 -21.86
N ALA A 57 15.17 -4.48 -21.53
CA ALA A 57 14.21 -5.39 -22.15
C ALA A 57 14.17 -5.21 -23.67
N GLU A 58 14.00 -3.98 -24.14
CA GLU A 58 13.94 -3.65 -25.57
C GLU A 58 15.24 -4.06 -26.28
N ALA A 59 16.40 -3.81 -25.66
CA ALA A 59 17.70 -4.17 -26.20
C ALA A 59 17.93 -5.69 -26.34
N ILE A 60 17.23 -6.52 -25.56
CA ILE A 60 17.29 -7.99 -25.66
C ILE A 60 16.08 -8.57 -26.41
N GLY A 61 15.16 -7.74 -26.92
CA GLY A 61 13.98 -8.18 -27.68
C GLY A 61 12.80 -8.62 -26.80
N LEU A 62 12.64 -8.01 -25.63
CA LEU A 62 11.49 -8.16 -24.75
C LEU A 62 10.74 -6.83 -24.59
N SER A 63 9.47 -6.90 -24.20
CA SER A 63 8.66 -5.74 -23.81
C SER A 63 8.16 -5.92 -22.38
N ILE A 64 8.08 -4.83 -21.62
CA ILE A 64 7.54 -4.83 -20.26
C ILE A 64 6.12 -4.27 -20.28
N GLU A 65 5.16 -5.05 -19.78
CA GLU A 65 3.81 -4.59 -19.50
C GLU A 65 3.61 -4.45 -17.98
N LEU A 66 3.19 -3.28 -17.52
CA LEU A 66 3.00 -2.97 -16.10
C LEU A 66 1.52 -2.76 -15.82
N THR A 67 0.92 -3.63 -15.00
CA THR A 67 -0.42 -3.43 -14.47
C THR A 67 -0.33 -2.94 -13.02
N LEU A 68 -0.79 -1.72 -12.78
CA LEU A 68 -0.94 -1.20 -11.42
C LEU A 68 -2.23 -1.74 -10.82
N LYS A 69 -2.12 -2.36 -9.64
CA LYS A 69 -3.28 -2.82 -8.87
C LYS A 69 -3.45 -1.94 -7.64
N PRO A 70 -4.69 -1.63 -7.23
CA PRO A 70 -4.92 -1.01 -5.94
C PRO A 70 -4.35 -1.92 -4.86
N VAL A 71 -3.41 -1.41 -4.08
CA VAL A 71 -2.99 -2.10 -2.85
C VAL A 71 -4.15 -2.09 -1.87
N LYS A 72 -4.29 -3.15 -1.06
CA LYS A 72 -5.17 -3.11 0.12
C LYS A 72 -4.82 -1.83 0.87
N GLN A 73 -5.81 -0.96 0.93
CA GLN A 73 -5.82 0.39 1.48
C GLN A 73 -4.68 0.67 2.46
N ARG A 74 -3.81 1.63 2.14
CA ARG A 74 -2.99 2.24 3.19
C ARG A 74 -3.95 2.82 4.23
N TYR A 75 -3.81 2.40 5.48
CA TYR A 75 -4.58 2.94 6.61
C TYR A 75 -4.70 4.47 6.47
N GLY A 76 -5.93 4.98 6.47
CA GLY A 76 -6.22 6.42 6.47
C GLY A 76 -6.69 7.05 5.15
N ILE A 77 -6.66 6.35 4.00
CA ILE A 77 -7.26 6.87 2.75
C ILE A 77 -8.52 6.06 2.43
N PHE A 78 -9.69 6.63 2.73
CA PHE A 78 -10.99 6.01 2.52
C PHE A 78 -11.71 6.58 1.29
N PRO A 79 -12.23 5.75 0.36
CA PRO A 79 -12.92 6.23 -0.84
C PRO A 79 -14.25 6.94 -0.52
N SER A 80 -14.81 6.68 0.66
CA SER A 80 -16.02 7.34 1.16
C SER A 80 -16.01 7.46 2.68
N ALA A 81 -16.82 8.36 3.22
CA ALA A 81 -17.03 8.47 4.67
C ALA A 81 -17.57 7.17 5.29
N GLU A 82 -18.46 6.46 4.58
CA GLU A 82 -18.99 5.17 5.02
C GLU A 82 -17.88 4.11 5.18
N SER A 83 -16.95 4.03 4.22
CA SER A 83 -15.82 3.11 4.30
C SER A 83 -14.82 3.45 5.42
N ALA A 84 -14.68 4.75 5.75
CA ALA A 84 -13.88 5.20 6.89
C ALA A 84 -14.50 4.78 8.22
N ILE A 85 -15.81 4.99 8.36
CA ILE A 85 -16.56 4.62 9.56
C ILE A 85 -16.54 3.10 9.75
N ALA A 86 -16.81 2.32 8.69
CA ALA A 86 -16.78 0.86 8.74
C ALA A 86 -15.41 0.32 9.18
N ALA A 87 -14.32 0.88 8.66
CA ALA A 87 -12.96 0.50 9.06
C ALA A 87 -12.64 0.89 10.51
N ALA A 88 -13.04 2.09 10.95
CA ALA A 88 -12.86 2.53 12.33
C ALA A 88 -13.62 1.64 13.32
N VAL A 89 -14.87 1.30 13.01
CA VAL A 89 -15.71 0.39 13.80
C VAL A 89 -15.10 -1.01 13.84
N HIS A 90 -14.66 -1.55 12.68
CA HIS A 90 -14.00 -2.85 12.61
C HIS A 90 -12.68 -2.89 13.41
N THR A 91 -11.87 -1.83 13.32
CA THR A 91 -10.58 -1.74 14.02
C THR A 91 -10.79 -1.62 15.53
N SER A 92 -11.76 -0.82 15.98
CA SER A 92 -12.16 -0.73 17.39
C SER A 92 -12.61 -2.09 17.95
N ALA A 93 -13.39 -2.85 17.17
CA ALA A 93 -13.86 -4.19 17.54
C ALA A 93 -12.72 -5.24 17.59
N CYS A 94 -11.75 -5.18 16.68
CA CYS A 94 -10.63 -6.13 16.61
C CYS A 94 -9.49 -5.79 17.58
N GLU A 95 -9.29 -4.52 17.97
CA GLU A 95 -8.25 -4.10 18.93
C GLU A 95 -8.59 -4.45 20.39
N GLY A 96 -9.72 -5.12 20.65
CA GLY A 96 -10.11 -5.49 22.01
C GLY A 96 -10.41 -4.29 22.91
N ARG A 97 -10.66 -3.11 22.33
CA ARG A 97 -11.32 -2.03 23.05
C ARG A 97 -12.75 -2.49 23.27
N THR A 98 -13.03 -2.96 24.48
CA THR A 98 -14.39 -3.28 24.89
C THR A 98 -15.19 -2.00 24.79
N VAL A 99 -16.08 -1.92 23.80
CA VAL A 99 -17.13 -0.91 23.76
C VAL A 99 -17.89 -1.10 25.08
N PRO A 100 -17.86 -0.12 26.00
CA PRO A 100 -18.46 -0.30 27.30
C PRO A 100 -19.97 -0.56 27.13
N ALA A 101 -20.55 -1.41 27.97
CA ALA A 101 -21.90 -1.96 27.76
C ALA A 101 -22.98 -0.88 27.60
N ASN A 102 -22.77 0.31 28.17
CA ASN A 102 -23.62 1.48 27.99
C ASN A 102 -23.61 2.03 26.56
N GLU A 103 -22.47 2.04 25.87
CA GLU A 103 -22.38 2.48 24.48
C GLU A 103 -23.06 1.50 23.52
N VAL A 104 -22.95 0.19 23.80
CA VAL A 104 -23.68 -0.85 23.04
C VAL A 104 -25.19 -0.67 23.20
N GLU A 105 -25.66 -0.41 24.42
CA GLU A 105 -27.09 -0.18 24.69
C GLU A 105 -27.61 1.11 24.06
N ASP A 106 -26.82 2.18 24.07
CA ASP A 106 -27.19 3.44 23.41
C ASP A 106 -27.36 3.27 21.88
N LEU A 107 -26.55 2.42 21.26
CA LEU A 107 -26.71 2.05 19.85
C LEU A 107 -27.99 1.25 19.61
N TRP A 108 -28.33 0.31 20.51
CA TRP A 108 -29.59 -0.41 20.43
C TRP A 108 -30.81 0.50 20.60
N LYS A 109 -30.76 1.48 21.51
CA LYS A 109 -31.79 2.52 21.65
C LYS A 109 -31.99 3.29 20.35
N MET A 110 -30.90 3.59 19.62
CA MET A 110 -30.99 4.28 18.34
C MET A 110 -31.66 3.40 17.27
N VAL A 111 -31.31 2.10 17.21
CA VAL A 111 -31.94 1.13 16.31
C VAL A 111 -33.43 0.94 16.63
N ARG A 112 -33.80 0.94 17.91
CA ARG A 112 -35.20 0.89 18.39
C ARG A 112 -35.96 2.22 18.23
N GLY A 113 -35.28 3.29 17.80
CA GLY A 113 -35.88 4.62 17.64
C GLY A 113 -36.14 5.37 18.95
N GLU A 114 -35.59 4.89 20.07
CA GLU A 114 -35.76 5.46 21.41
C GLU A 114 -34.88 6.69 21.64
N ILE A 115 -33.80 6.85 20.85
CA ILE A 115 -32.93 8.03 20.88
C ILE A 115 -32.56 8.45 19.45
N SER A 116 -32.59 9.76 19.19
CA SER A 116 -32.15 10.30 17.91
C SER A 116 -30.62 10.29 17.81
N ARG A 117 -30.09 10.19 16.60
CA ARG A 117 -28.65 10.33 16.34
C ARG A 117 -28.09 11.65 16.90
N GLN A 118 -28.85 12.74 16.79
CA GLN A 118 -28.40 14.06 17.23
C GLN A 118 -28.29 14.14 18.75
N ASP A 119 -29.22 13.51 19.48
CA ASP A 119 -29.20 13.54 20.94
C ASP A 119 -28.12 12.61 21.51
N LEU A 120 -27.84 11.50 20.83
CA LEU A 120 -26.71 10.64 21.17
C LEU A 120 -25.36 11.36 20.99
N ILE A 121 -25.20 12.13 19.92
CA ILE A 121 -24.01 12.96 19.70
C ILE A 121 -23.86 14.00 20.82
N LYS A 122 -24.94 14.71 21.17
CA LYS A 122 -24.91 15.69 22.27
C LYS A 122 -24.49 15.06 23.60
N LYS A 123 -24.99 13.86 23.90
CA LYS A 123 -24.62 13.10 25.11
C LYS A 123 -23.11 12.85 25.17
N TYR A 124 -22.53 12.27 24.12
CA TYR A 124 -21.09 11.98 24.10
C TYR A 124 -20.21 13.23 24.11
N VAL A 125 -20.63 14.31 23.44
CA VAL A 125 -19.91 15.59 23.48
C VAL A 125 -19.91 16.16 24.90
N ALA A 126 -21.05 16.12 25.60
CA ALA A 126 -21.13 16.58 26.99
C ALA A 126 -20.25 15.73 27.94
N GLU A 127 -20.26 14.41 27.78
CA GLU A 127 -19.40 13.50 28.57
C GLU A 127 -17.90 13.74 28.32
N ALA A 128 -17.51 14.00 27.06
CA ALA A 128 -16.14 14.32 26.70
C ALA A 128 -15.68 15.67 27.30
N LEU A 129 -16.55 16.69 27.24
CA LEU A 129 -16.29 17.99 27.86
C LEU A 129 -16.16 17.87 29.38
N ALA A 130 -17.04 17.11 30.04
CA ALA A 130 -16.96 16.88 31.48
C ALA A 130 -15.68 16.14 31.90
N LYS A 131 -15.24 15.14 31.12
CA LYS A 131 -13.95 14.46 31.35
C LYS A 131 -12.76 15.40 31.16
N GLN A 132 -12.83 16.30 30.19
CA GLN A 132 -11.79 17.30 29.94
C GLN A 132 -11.73 18.32 31.08
N GLU A 133 -12.87 18.87 31.51
CA GLU A 133 -12.94 19.79 32.65
C GLU A 133 -12.46 19.15 33.97
N ALA A 134 -12.76 17.86 34.19
CA ALA A 134 -12.28 17.13 35.36
C ALA A 134 -10.76 16.92 35.33
N ARG A 135 -10.18 16.73 34.13
CA ARG A 135 -8.73 16.61 33.92
C ARG A 135 -8.01 17.94 34.11
N ASP A 136 -8.62 19.04 33.70
CA ASP A 136 -8.05 20.38 33.78
C ASP A 136 -8.11 20.99 35.21
N ARG A 137 -8.81 20.32 36.15
CA ARG A 137 -8.91 20.71 37.57
C ARG A 137 -7.89 20.00 38.49
N VAL A 138 -7.07 19.09 37.95
CA VAL A 138 -6.02 18.33 38.66
C VAL A 138 -4.65 18.91 38.32
#